data_AF-A0A2E6PZY6-F1
#
_entry.id   AF-A0A2E6PZY6-F1
#
_cell.length_a   1.000
_cell.length_b   1.000
_cell.length_c   1.000
_cell.angle_alpha   90.00
_cell.angle_beta   90.00
_cell.angle_gamma   90.00
#
_symmetry.space_group_name_H-M   'P 1'
#
loop_
_entity.id
_entity.type
_entity.pdbx_description
1 polymer ?
#
loop_
_entity_poly.entity_id
_entity_poly.type
_entity_poly.pdbx_seq_one_letter_code
_entity_poly.pdbx_strand_id
1 'polypeptide(L)'
;MRSETKYSAGFVEQHHDPAVPICLPTSPGRRSDEDTDRANWAPSDGRSERRSGIMRWTGPDGKVHVAAPPAVVSPLDGNLIISAVADPWRIYGRMMMTVIPAFLLLYLALLLTIGILQWDPILIIAGGTLSIPPVLFILKLTRPPVFQLWRATPNPAGTTLHNRPQMPALTTPIPTNMSRHLAMDSTPIEFPPSWGPWALFGGSVLISLVLSLIMAGTNNSLLSFVIFGLMSVPLWLVGFSVPVLAWWSLAGRRLKLHIKRVEAEAWLIAGMMSAFPAFLLNSLLLPELIPPGWDSFSHDLATVAIGAPVIEELSKASAILIFSTSLKGRSNGFMIGFSVGLGFGLIENLQYIAVALFGGPVDLATTTLVRGVGSIPAHALWTAIVGSAIGGYFGSKEMDTRTSRKIADVQIHLIDKIEGLGFDLDGDGLLEGYRGDVSAISNWNSDGHWTIKGTKQEVIDPKQDENDGRRSIMISLVAAMIGHSIWNALSLSSIAISSFLSLGDVATIMFVLSVVCTMVTAVIVITLKEIKNHSGANSGKVISK
;
A
#
# COMPACT_ATOMS: atom_id res chain seq x y z
N MET A 1 0.66 -25.89 33.48
CA MET A 1 -0.11 -25.01 34.38
C MET A 1 0.12 -23.55 33.97
N ARG A 2 -0.78 -23.00 33.16
CA ARG A 2 -0.84 -21.56 32.85
C ARG A 2 -2.30 -21.17 32.86
N SER A 3 -2.60 -20.15 33.66
CA SER A 3 -3.92 -19.70 34.08
C SER A 3 -4.65 -18.93 32.98
N GLU A 4 -5.88 -19.35 32.72
CA GLU A 4 -6.91 -18.58 32.01
C GLU A 4 -7.22 -17.29 32.78
N THR A 5 -7.29 -16.16 32.08
CA THR A 5 -7.96 -14.96 32.58
C THR A 5 -9.13 -14.65 31.64
N LYS A 6 -10.33 -15.04 32.09
CA LYS A 6 -11.63 -14.67 31.53
C LYS A 6 -11.91 -13.20 31.89
N TYR A 7 -12.26 -12.38 30.91
CA TYR A 7 -12.98 -11.14 31.15
C TYR A 7 -14.42 -11.28 30.65
N SER A 8 -15.33 -11.23 31.62
CA SER A 8 -16.78 -11.20 31.50
C SER A 8 -17.24 -9.81 31.03
N ALA A 9 -18.10 -9.75 30.01
CA ALA A 9 -18.77 -8.51 29.62
C ALA A 9 -20.04 -8.32 30.46
N GLY A 10 -20.06 -7.26 31.28
CA GLY A 10 -21.23 -6.85 32.05
C GLY A 10 -22.30 -6.22 31.17
N PHE A 11 -23.56 -6.54 31.48
CA PHE A 11 -24.74 -5.88 30.95
C PHE A 11 -24.87 -4.48 31.57
N VAL A 12 -25.09 -3.47 30.73
CA VAL A 12 -25.73 -2.22 31.11
C VAL A 12 -27.01 -2.12 30.28
N GLU A 13 -28.13 -2.11 30.98
CA GLU A 13 -29.47 -2.03 30.45
C GLU A 13 -29.88 -0.54 30.41
N GLN A 14 -30.24 0.00 29.23
CA GLN A 14 -31.34 0.97 29.10
C GLN A 14 -31.64 1.41 27.64
N HIS A 15 -32.96 1.38 27.37
CA HIS A 15 -33.81 2.19 26.48
C HIS A 15 -33.84 1.99 24.95
N HIS A 16 -34.89 1.24 24.55
CA HIS A 16 -35.74 1.31 23.36
C HIS A 16 -35.19 1.91 22.05
N ASP A 17 -34.81 1.02 21.13
CA ASP A 17 -34.96 1.19 19.67
C ASP A 17 -35.00 -0.22 19.01
N PRO A 18 -35.97 -0.58 18.14
CA PRO A 18 -36.09 -1.95 17.62
C PRO A 18 -35.31 -2.12 16.31
N ALA A 19 -33.98 -2.10 16.40
CA ALA A 19 -33.12 -2.50 15.29
C ALA A 19 -31.92 -3.30 15.85
N VAL A 20 -32.17 -4.53 16.26
CA VAL A 20 -31.11 -5.45 16.69
C VAL A 20 -30.65 -6.28 15.49
N PRO A 21 -29.40 -6.16 15.02
CA PRO A 21 -28.82 -7.17 14.15
C PRO A 21 -28.65 -8.45 14.98
N ILE A 22 -29.39 -9.50 14.63
CA ILE A 22 -29.28 -10.80 15.27
C ILE A 22 -27.95 -11.44 14.81
N CYS A 23 -26.89 -11.22 15.57
CA CYS A 23 -25.75 -12.12 15.59
C CYS A 23 -26.02 -13.18 16.66
N LEU A 24 -26.42 -14.39 16.24
CA LEU A 24 -26.48 -15.53 17.15
C LEU A 24 -25.03 -15.91 17.55
N PRO A 25 -24.77 -16.22 18.83
CA PRO A 25 -23.45 -16.62 19.28
C PRO A 25 -23.15 -18.03 18.75
N THR A 26 -22.13 -18.16 17.90
CA THR A 26 -21.52 -19.45 17.62
C THR A 26 -20.59 -19.83 18.77
N SER A 27 -20.76 -21.02 19.33
CA SER A 27 -19.85 -21.60 20.31
C SER A 27 -18.39 -21.51 19.85
N PRO A 28 -17.43 -21.27 20.75
CA PRO A 28 -16.03 -21.09 20.36
C PRO A 28 -15.49 -22.39 19.77
N GLY A 29 -15.15 -22.38 18.48
CA GLY A 29 -14.48 -23.49 17.79
C GLY A 29 -15.26 -24.23 16.72
N ARG A 30 -16.50 -23.84 16.37
CA ARG A 30 -17.23 -24.42 15.22
C ARG A 30 -17.34 -23.47 14.05
N ARG A 31 -16.99 -23.96 12.88
CA ARG A 31 -17.13 -23.34 11.57
C ARG A 31 -18.54 -23.64 11.03
N SER A 32 -19.22 -22.66 10.44
CA SER A 32 -20.65 -22.79 10.01
C SER A 32 -20.87 -23.76 8.84
N ASP A 33 -19.81 -24.32 8.32
CA ASP A 33 -19.71 -25.24 7.20
C ASP A 33 -19.91 -26.73 7.60
N GLU A 34 -20.00 -27.05 8.91
CA GLU A 34 -20.12 -28.44 9.39
C GLU A 34 -21.56 -29.00 9.50
N ASP A 35 -22.61 -28.21 9.21
CA ASP A 35 -24.01 -28.64 9.36
C ASP A 35 -24.70 -29.04 8.02
N THR A 36 -23.94 -29.36 6.97
CA THR A 36 -24.50 -29.74 5.67
C THR A 36 -25.11 -31.14 5.62
N ASP A 37 -24.86 -31.99 6.62
CA ASP A 37 -25.19 -33.43 6.58
C ASP A 37 -26.65 -33.76 6.94
N ARG A 38 -27.50 -32.75 7.17
CA ARG A 38 -28.94 -32.94 7.42
C ARG A 38 -29.87 -32.20 6.46
N ALA A 39 -29.33 -31.58 5.41
CA ALA A 39 -30.16 -31.09 4.31
C ALA A 39 -30.61 -32.28 3.47
N ASN A 40 -31.81 -32.81 3.74
CA ASN A 40 -32.48 -33.75 2.83
C ASN A 40 -32.59 -33.09 1.46
N TRP A 41 -31.76 -33.56 0.53
CA TRP A 41 -31.76 -33.18 -0.87
C TRP A 41 -33.12 -33.54 -1.46
N ALA A 42 -33.90 -32.55 -1.88
CA ALA A 42 -34.99 -32.80 -2.80
C ALA A 42 -34.36 -33.24 -4.13
N PRO A 43 -34.68 -34.43 -4.66
CA PRO A 43 -34.06 -34.92 -5.89
C PRO A 43 -34.49 -34.00 -7.04
N SER A 44 -33.54 -33.29 -7.66
CA SER A 44 -33.79 -32.63 -8.93
C SER A 44 -33.81 -33.72 -10.01
N ASP A 45 -34.98 -34.00 -10.55
CA ASP A 45 -35.27 -35.05 -11.52
C ASP A 45 -34.79 -34.72 -12.95
N GLY A 46 -33.64 -34.08 -13.13
CA GLY A 46 -32.90 -34.03 -14.39
C GLY A 46 -33.64 -33.55 -15.67
N ARG A 47 -34.87 -33.03 -15.58
CA ARG A 47 -35.73 -32.71 -16.74
C ARG A 47 -36.08 -31.24 -16.88
N SER A 48 -35.57 -30.34 -16.04
CA SER A 48 -35.74 -28.90 -16.23
C SER A 48 -34.54 -28.30 -16.94
N GLU A 49 -34.67 -28.13 -18.25
CA GLU A 49 -33.72 -27.43 -19.10
C GLU A 49 -33.41 -26.02 -18.56
N ARG A 50 -32.12 -25.69 -18.53
CA ARG A 50 -31.62 -24.33 -18.35
C ARG A 50 -32.07 -23.47 -19.53
N ARG A 51 -33.18 -22.75 -19.39
CA ARG A 51 -33.47 -21.54 -20.16
C ARG A 51 -33.91 -20.43 -19.23
N SER A 52 -33.38 -19.25 -19.49
CA SER A 52 -33.69 -17.98 -18.85
C SER A 52 -35.19 -17.84 -18.52
N GLY A 53 -35.50 -17.66 -17.24
CA GLY A 53 -36.82 -17.24 -16.77
C GLY A 53 -37.58 -18.28 -15.95
N ILE A 54 -37.45 -18.17 -14.62
CA ILE A 54 -38.40 -18.63 -13.60
C ILE A 54 -38.64 -20.15 -13.54
N MET A 55 -37.86 -20.84 -12.71
CA MET A 55 -38.14 -22.22 -12.28
C MET A 55 -39.51 -22.25 -11.58
N ARG A 56 -40.47 -22.95 -12.19
CA ARG A 56 -41.80 -23.22 -11.64
C ARG A 56 -41.89 -24.71 -11.32
N TRP A 57 -42.28 -25.06 -10.11
CA TRP A 57 -42.56 -26.46 -9.76
C TRP A 57 -43.93 -26.57 -9.09
N THR A 58 -44.65 -27.65 -9.35
CA THR A 58 -45.90 -27.96 -8.65
C THR A 58 -45.61 -28.73 -7.38
N GLY A 59 -46.04 -28.19 -6.24
CA GLY A 59 -45.87 -28.84 -4.94
C GLY A 59 -46.88 -29.96 -4.72
N PRO A 60 -46.72 -30.76 -3.64
CA PRO A 60 -47.70 -31.79 -3.23
C PRO A 60 -49.10 -31.24 -2.94
N ASP A 61 -49.20 -29.92 -2.76
CA ASP A 61 -50.41 -29.14 -2.56
C ASP A 61 -51.13 -28.75 -3.88
N GLY A 62 -50.60 -29.18 -5.03
CA GLY A 62 -51.15 -28.88 -6.36
C GLY A 62 -50.94 -27.44 -6.82
N LYS A 63 -50.23 -26.61 -6.03
CA LYS A 63 -49.95 -25.22 -6.36
C LYS A 63 -48.65 -25.09 -7.13
N VAL A 64 -48.62 -24.16 -8.08
CA VAL A 64 -47.42 -23.81 -8.84
C VAL A 64 -46.59 -22.85 -7.99
N HIS A 65 -45.50 -23.35 -7.44
CA HIS A 65 -44.51 -22.56 -6.71
C HIS A 65 -43.56 -21.91 -7.71
N VAL A 66 -43.37 -20.61 -7.56
CA VAL A 66 -42.45 -19.81 -8.35
C VAL A 66 -41.23 -19.56 -7.48
N ALA A 67 -40.02 -19.86 -7.98
CA ALA A 67 -38.81 -19.49 -7.28
C ALA A 67 -38.82 -17.98 -6.99
N ALA A 68 -38.61 -17.59 -5.72
CA ALA A 68 -38.51 -16.19 -5.34
C ALA A 68 -37.48 -15.51 -6.24
N PRO A 69 -37.78 -14.32 -6.80
CA PRO A 69 -36.84 -13.62 -7.66
C PRO A 69 -35.55 -13.36 -6.88
N PRO A 70 -34.37 -13.52 -7.51
CA PRO A 70 -33.11 -13.22 -6.85
C PRO A 70 -33.07 -11.73 -6.48
N ALA A 71 -32.54 -11.43 -5.29
CA ALA A 71 -32.41 -10.03 -4.86
C ALA A 71 -31.54 -9.23 -5.85
N VAL A 72 -32.05 -8.08 -6.26
CA VAL A 72 -31.36 -7.14 -7.16
C VAL A 72 -30.21 -6.49 -6.40
N VAL A 73 -29.08 -6.27 -7.09
CA VAL A 73 -27.96 -5.51 -6.53
C VAL A 73 -28.38 -4.05 -6.35
N SER A 74 -28.30 -3.53 -5.14
CA SER A 74 -28.59 -2.14 -4.78
C SER A 74 -27.38 -1.48 -4.10
N PRO A 75 -27.25 -0.14 -4.17
CA PRO A 75 -26.20 0.60 -3.46
C PRO A 75 -26.25 0.32 -1.95
N LEU A 76 -25.09 0.33 -1.30
CA LEU A 76 -25.01 0.15 0.16
C LEU A 76 -25.73 1.31 0.86
N ASP A 77 -26.62 0.98 1.79
CA ASP A 77 -27.31 1.97 2.61
C ASP A 77 -26.32 2.64 3.59
N GLY A 78 -26.31 3.98 3.67
CA GLY A 78 -25.26 4.76 4.35
C GLY A 78 -25.15 4.53 5.87
N ASN A 79 -26.16 3.92 6.48
CA ASN A 79 -26.21 3.61 7.92
C ASN A 79 -25.67 2.21 8.27
N LEU A 80 -25.16 1.46 7.30
CA LEU A 80 -24.77 0.07 7.52
C LEU A 80 -23.32 -0.04 7.99
N ILE A 81 -23.14 -0.22 9.31
CA ILE A 81 -21.83 -0.43 9.92
C ILE A 81 -21.50 -1.92 9.88
N ILE A 82 -20.44 -2.28 9.17
CA ILE A 82 -19.85 -3.61 9.22
C ILE A 82 -18.68 -3.54 10.20
N SER A 83 -18.39 -4.62 10.92
CA SER A 83 -17.18 -4.69 11.76
C SER A 83 -16.24 -5.73 11.18
N ALA A 84 -14.97 -5.37 11.08
CA ALA A 84 -13.91 -6.28 10.64
C ALA A 84 -12.82 -6.31 11.71
N VAL A 85 -12.26 -7.50 11.94
CA VAL A 85 -11.06 -7.65 12.76
C VAL A 85 -9.88 -7.55 11.81
N ALA A 86 -9.08 -6.48 11.93
CA ALA A 86 -7.88 -6.34 11.14
C ALA A 86 -6.74 -7.19 11.73
N ASP A 87 -5.93 -7.78 10.85
CA ASP A 87 -4.65 -8.39 11.20
C ASP A 87 -3.53 -7.61 10.49
N PRO A 88 -2.86 -6.68 11.20
CA PRO A 88 -1.86 -5.80 10.59
C PRO A 88 -0.72 -6.54 9.90
N TRP A 89 -0.32 -7.70 10.43
CA TRP A 89 0.80 -8.47 9.87
C TRP A 89 0.40 -9.21 8.60
N ARG A 90 -0.85 -9.70 8.54
CA ARG A 90 -1.38 -10.32 7.32
C ARG A 90 -1.55 -9.29 6.20
N ILE A 91 -2.05 -8.11 6.54
CA ILE A 91 -2.18 -6.98 5.60
C ILE A 91 -0.80 -6.63 5.04
N TYR A 92 0.16 -6.38 5.94
CA TYR A 92 1.54 -6.08 5.55
C TYR A 92 2.17 -7.17 4.69
N GLY A 93 2.06 -8.44 5.09
CA GLY A 93 2.60 -9.57 4.34
C GLY A 93 2.05 -9.63 2.92
N ARG A 94 0.75 -9.34 2.73
CA ARG A 94 0.15 -9.23 1.40
C ARG A 94 0.75 -8.10 0.58
N MET A 95 0.94 -6.93 1.16
CA MET A 95 1.60 -5.82 0.47
C MET A 95 3.03 -6.18 0.06
N MET A 96 3.80 -6.79 0.95
CA MET A 96 5.19 -7.17 0.66
C MET A 96 5.32 -8.24 -0.42
N MET A 97 4.33 -9.12 -0.57
CA MET A 97 4.31 -10.10 -1.67
C MET A 97 4.26 -9.44 -3.06
N THR A 98 3.84 -8.19 -3.18
CA THR A 98 3.83 -7.45 -4.46
C THR A 98 5.20 -6.88 -4.84
N VAL A 99 6.12 -6.79 -3.89
CA VAL A 99 7.43 -6.14 -4.09
C VAL A 99 8.35 -6.99 -4.96
N ILE A 100 8.51 -8.27 -4.61
CA ILE A 100 9.40 -9.20 -5.32
C ILE A 100 9.05 -9.26 -6.82
N PRO A 101 7.79 -9.48 -7.23
CA PRO A 101 7.45 -9.47 -8.65
C PRO A 101 7.64 -8.09 -9.29
N ALA A 102 7.38 -6.99 -8.58
CA ALA A 102 7.63 -5.64 -9.10
C ALA A 102 9.12 -5.40 -9.35
N PHE A 103 10.00 -5.86 -8.45
CA PHE A 103 11.45 -5.79 -8.60
C PHE A 103 11.94 -6.63 -9.78
N LEU A 104 11.43 -7.85 -9.96
CA LEU A 104 11.74 -8.67 -11.13
C LEU A 104 11.31 -7.97 -12.42
N LEU A 105 10.11 -7.38 -12.43
CA LEU A 105 9.62 -6.62 -13.58
C LEU A 105 10.49 -5.41 -13.90
N LEU A 106 11.08 -4.75 -12.90
CA LEU A 106 11.98 -3.62 -13.12
C LEU A 106 13.18 -4.02 -14.01
N TYR A 107 13.84 -5.13 -13.68
CA TYR A 107 14.98 -5.64 -14.44
C TYR A 107 14.56 -6.22 -15.79
N LEU A 108 13.41 -6.89 -15.87
CA LEU A 108 12.88 -7.39 -17.14
C LEU A 108 12.48 -6.25 -18.08
N ALA A 109 11.97 -5.14 -17.54
CA ALA A 109 11.68 -3.93 -18.31
C ALA A 109 12.97 -3.30 -18.84
N LEU A 110 14.05 -3.26 -18.05
CA LEU A 110 15.36 -2.82 -18.52
C LEU A 110 15.89 -3.74 -19.63
N LEU A 111 15.83 -5.06 -19.44
CA LEU A 111 16.25 -6.05 -20.43
C LEU A 111 15.49 -5.88 -21.75
N LEU A 112 14.17 -5.75 -21.67
CA LEU A 112 13.29 -5.51 -22.81
C LEU A 112 13.64 -4.19 -23.52
N THR A 113 13.87 -3.12 -22.75
CA THR A 113 14.22 -1.80 -23.30
C THR A 113 15.57 -1.84 -24.01
N ILE A 114 16.58 -2.48 -23.42
CA ILE A 114 17.89 -2.68 -24.06
C ILE A 114 17.73 -3.49 -25.35
N GLY A 115 16.95 -4.58 -25.31
CA GLY A 115 16.66 -5.39 -26.50
C GLY A 115 16.01 -4.58 -27.62
N ILE A 116 15.06 -3.71 -27.30
CA ILE A 116 14.41 -2.82 -28.27
C ILE A 116 15.42 -1.82 -28.85
N LEU A 117 16.22 -1.17 -28.01
CA LEU A 117 17.20 -0.15 -28.45
C LEU A 117 18.30 -0.76 -29.33
N GLN A 118 18.72 -1.98 -29.03
CA GLN A 118 19.79 -2.69 -29.76
C GLN A 118 19.25 -3.55 -30.91
N TRP A 119 17.93 -3.60 -31.10
CA TRP A 119 17.26 -4.51 -32.04
C TRP A 119 17.63 -5.99 -31.83
N ASP A 120 17.85 -6.40 -30.58
CA ASP A 120 18.16 -7.79 -30.21
C ASP A 120 16.87 -8.58 -29.97
N PRO A 121 16.48 -9.50 -30.88
CA PRO A 121 15.24 -10.26 -30.74
C PRO A 121 15.26 -11.23 -29.55
N ILE A 122 16.43 -11.71 -29.11
CA ILE A 122 16.55 -12.64 -27.98
C ILE A 122 16.19 -11.90 -26.70
N LEU A 123 16.74 -10.70 -26.49
CA LEU A 123 16.42 -9.87 -25.32
C LEU A 123 14.96 -9.43 -25.32
N ILE A 124 14.40 -9.10 -26.48
CA ILE A 124 12.98 -8.72 -26.60
C ILE A 124 12.07 -9.89 -26.22
N ILE A 125 12.30 -11.08 -26.80
CA ILE A 125 11.48 -12.27 -26.54
C ILE A 125 11.65 -12.71 -25.09
N ALA A 126 12.88 -12.75 -24.56
CA ALA A 126 13.15 -13.15 -23.18
C ALA A 126 12.52 -12.16 -22.18
N GLY A 127 12.77 -10.86 -22.34
CA GLY A 127 12.20 -9.82 -21.48
C GLY A 127 10.66 -9.81 -21.51
N GLY A 128 10.07 -9.91 -22.70
CA GLY A 128 8.62 -9.97 -22.88
C GLY A 128 7.99 -11.21 -22.24
N THR A 129 8.49 -12.40 -22.57
CA THR A 129 7.89 -13.66 -22.06
C THR A 129 8.09 -13.84 -20.56
N LEU A 130 9.27 -13.51 -20.02
CA LEU A 130 9.54 -13.60 -18.58
C LEU A 130 8.79 -12.55 -17.75
N SER A 131 8.32 -11.45 -18.37
CA SER A 131 7.49 -10.44 -17.69
C SER A 131 6.05 -10.90 -17.44
N ILE A 132 5.54 -11.86 -18.22
CA ILE A 132 4.14 -12.30 -18.13
C ILE A 132 3.80 -12.89 -16.74
N PRO A 133 4.55 -13.84 -16.17
CA PRO A 133 4.19 -14.43 -14.88
C PRO A 133 4.17 -13.41 -13.73
N PRO A 134 5.19 -12.54 -13.54
CA PRO A 134 5.15 -11.49 -12.52
C PRO A 134 3.99 -10.51 -12.70
N VAL A 135 3.66 -10.10 -13.94
CA VAL A 135 2.49 -9.24 -14.21
C VAL A 135 1.21 -9.92 -13.76
N LEU A 136 0.97 -11.17 -14.20
CA LEU A 136 -0.22 -11.93 -13.81
C LEU A 136 -0.31 -12.15 -12.30
N PHE A 137 0.84 -12.34 -11.64
CA PHE A 137 0.90 -12.50 -10.20
C PHE A 137 0.56 -11.20 -9.44
N ILE A 138 1.10 -10.05 -9.87
CA ILE A 138 0.72 -8.74 -9.30
C ILE A 138 -0.77 -8.49 -9.51
N LEU A 139 -1.28 -8.67 -10.73
CA LEU A 139 -2.70 -8.48 -11.04
C LEU A 139 -3.61 -9.38 -10.20
N LYS A 140 -3.16 -10.56 -9.78
CA LYS A 140 -3.90 -11.44 -8.88
C LYS A 140 -3.86 -10.94 -7.43
N LEU A 141 -2.72 -10.40 -6.97
CA LEU A 141 -2.53 -9.90 -5.61
C LEU A 141 -3.23 -8.57 -5.36
N THR A 142 -3.31 -7.70 -6.36
CA THR A 142 -3.86 -6.34 -6.24
C THR A 142 -5.37 -6.26 -6.45
N ARG A 143 -6.05 -7.37 -6.79
CA ARG A 143 -7.51 -7.36 -6.96
C ARG A 143 -8.18 -6.95 -5.65
N PRO A 144 -9.00 -5.88 -5.64
CA PRO A 144 -9.71 -5.50 -4.44
C PRO A 144 -10.70 -6.63 -4.09
N PRO A 145 -10.70 -7.14 -2.85
CA PRO A 145 -11.70 -8.11 -2.45
C PRO A 145 -13.06 -7.41 -2.42
N VAL A 146 -13.91 -7.74 -3.39
CA VAL A 146 -15.32 -7.35 -3.40
C VAL A 146 -16.07 -8.38 -2.57
N PHE A 147 -16.81 -7.93 -1.57
CA PHE A 147 -17.68 -8.81 -0.80
C PHE A 147 -19.14 -8.47 -1.10
N GLN A 148 -19.95 -9.53 -1.08
CA GLN A 148 -21.36 -9.43 -1.33
C GLN A 148 -22.12 -9.52 -0.02
N LEU A 149 -22.86 -8.47 0.29
CA LEU A 149 -23.68 -8.39 1.49
C LEU A 149 -25.14 -8.67 1.16
N TRP A 150 -25.78 -9.52 1.96
CA TRP A 150 -27.19 -9.81 1.85
C TRP A 150 -27.88 -9.29 3.11
N ARG A 151 -28.78 -8.30 2.93
CA ARG A 151 -29.51 -7.69 4.03
C ARG A 151 -30.99 -8.08 3.93
N ALA A 152 -31.48 -8.78 4.95
CA ALA A 152 -32.89 -9.09 5.11
C ALA A 152 -33.50 -8.10 6.10
N THR A 153 -34.41 -7.24 5.64
CA THR A 153 -35.12 -6.28 6.50
C THR A 153 -36.57 -6.74 6.73
N PRO A 154 -37.08 -6.75 7.97
CA PRO A 154 -38.49 -7.06 8.24
C PRO A 154 -39.42 -6.19 7.39
N ASN A 155 -40.34 -6.81 6.67
CA ASN A 155 -41.35 -6.11 5.89
C ASN A 155 -42.62 -6.95 5.85
N PRO A 156 -43.77 -6.46 6.35
CA PRO A 156 -45.05 -7.17 6.29
C PRO A 156 -45.46 -7.62 4.88
N ALA A 157 -45.04 -6.90 3.83
CA ALA A 157 -45.29 -7.25 2.43
C ALA A 157 -44.18 -8.14 1.80
N GLY A 158 -43.19 -8.55 2.59
CA GLY A 158 -42.05 -9.35 2.15
C GLY A 158 -42.35 -10.86 2.04
N THR A 159 -41.32 -11.64 1.79
CA THR A 159 -41.39 -13.11 1.72
C THR A 159 -40.55 -13.75 2.84
N THR A 160 -40.90 -14.97 3.22
CA THR A 160 -40.11 -15.77 4.16
C THR A 160 -39.05 -16.62 3.47
N LEU A 161 -39.18 -16.86 2.16
CA LEU A 161 -38.21 -17.61 1.35
C LEU A 161 -37.47 -16.67 0.40
N HIS A 162 -36.14 -16.69 0.47
CA HIS A 162 -35.26 -15.86 -0.35
C HIS A 162 -34.29 -16.72 -1.15
N ASN A 163 -34.32 -16.55 -2.47
CA ASN A 163 -33.42 -17.26 -3.36
C ASN A 163 -32.06 -16.57 -3.45
N ARG A 164 -30.97 -17.34 -3.31
CA ARG A 164 -29.60 -16.85 -3.48
C ARG A 164 -28.97 -17.65 -4.62
N PRO A 165 -28.60 -17.04 -5.77
CA PRO A 165 -28.22 -17.77 -6.98
C PRO A 165 -27.06 -18.78 -6.82
N GLN A 166 -26.12 -18.49 -5.92
CA GLN A 166 -24.91 -19.30 -5.68
C GLN A 166 -24.86 -19.89 -4.27
N MET A 167 -25.93 -19.74 -3.48
CA MET A 167 -25.98 -20.19 -2.09
C MET A 167 -27.34 -20.84 -1.79
N PRO A 168 -27.45 -21.69 -0.76
CA PRO A 168 -28.74 -22.23 -0.36
C PRO A 168 -29.77 -21.11 -0.12
N ALA A 169 -31.03 -21.35 -0.49
CA ALA A 169 -32.12 -20.42 -0.19
C ALA A 169 -32.17 -20.11 1.32
N LEU A 170 -32.43 -18.86 1.68
CA LEU A 170 -32.55 -18.44 3.06
C LEU A 170 -34.04 -18.38 3.43
N THR A 171 -34.42 -19.09 4.48
CA THR A 171 -35.76 -18.99 5.07
C THR A 171 -35.70 -18.13 6.33
N THR A 172 -36.49 -17.05 6.37
CA THR A 172 -36.60 -16.17 7.54
C THR A 172 -37.86 -16.49 8.34
N PRO A 173 -37.83 -16.36 9.69
CA PRO A 173 -38.98 -16.68 10.55
C PRO A 173 -40.13 -15.66 10.42
N ILE A 174 -39.84 -14.47 9.89
CA ILE A 174 -40.80 -13.40 9.61
C ILE A 174 -40.68 -12.97 8.14
N PRO A 175 -41.75 -12.40 7.53
CA PRO A 175 -41.68 -11.81 6.20
C PRO A 175 -40.60 -10.72 6.15
N THR A 176 -39.66 -10.86 5.22
CA THR A 176 -38.56 -9.90 5.03
C THR A 176 -38.44 -9.51 3.56
N ASN A 177 -37.88 -8.33 3.30
CA ASN A 177 -37.38 -7.96 1.98
C ASN A 177 -35.87 -8.20 1.96
N MET A 178 -35.37 -8.93 0.97
CA MET A 178 -33.95 -9.20 0.80
C MET A 178 -33.36 -8.24 -0.24
N SER A 179 -32.35 -7.50 0.19
CA SER A 179 -31.52 -6.66 -0.67
C SER A 179 -30.11 -7.25 -0.76
N ARG A 180 -29.50 -7.09 -1.93
CA ARG A 180 -28.14 -7.53 -2.19
C ARG A 180 -27.30 -6.29 -2.43
N HIS A 181 -26.18 -6.16 -1.73
CA HIS A 181 -25.23 -5.07 -1.93
C HIS A 181 -23.87 -5.63 -2.34
N LEU A 182 -23.19 -4.93 -3.24
CA LEU A 182 -21.77 -5.14 -3.49
C LEU A 182 -21.03 -4.02 -2.76
N ALA A 183 -20.05 -4.41 -1.94
CA ALA A 183 -19.23 -3.45 -1.22
C ALA A 183 -17.75 -3.80 -1.44
N MET A 184 -16.96 -2.75 -1.68
CA MET A 184 -15.52 -2.86 -1.68
C MET A 184 -14.99 -2.85 -0.26
N ASP A 185 -13.89 -3.55 -0.04
CA ASP A 185 -13.17 -3.54 1.23
C ASP A 185 -12.66 -2.13 1.56
N SER A 186 -13.35 -1.51 2.52
CA SER A 186 -13.05 -0.18 3.05
C SER A 186 -12.50 -0.27 4.48
N THR A 187 -11.94 -1.42 4.85
CA THR A 187 -11.29 -1.56 6.16
C THR A 187 -10.20 -0.51 6.35
N PRO A 188 -10.15 0.17 7.50
CA PRO A 188 -9.09 1.10 7.80
C PRO A 188 -7.75 0.35 7.84
N ILE A 189 -6.68 1.00 7.39
CA ILE A 189 -5.34 0.45 7.57
C ILE A 189 -4.99 0.49 9.05
N GLU A 190 -4.70 -0.69 9.61
CA GLU A 190 -4.16 -0.82 10.96
C GLU A 190 -2.69 -1.19 10.90
N PHE A 191 -1.88 -0.52 11.72
CA PHE A 191 -0.46 -0.77 11.82
C PHE A 191 -0.16 -1.54 13.11
N PRO A 192 0.82 -2.48 13.10
CA PRO A 192 1.27 -3.11 14.33
C PRO A 192 1.83 -2.06 15.32
N PRO A 193 1.89 -2.35 16.63
CA PRO A 193 2.52 -1.47 17.62
C PRO A 193 3.89 -0.97 17.15
N SER A 194 4.21 0.32 17.36
CA SER A 194 5.34 0.97 16.67
C SER A 194 6.67 0.35 17.04
N TRP A 195 6.78 -0.19 18.24
CA TRP A 195 7.99 -0.85 18.72
C TRP A 195 8.22 -2.22 18.08
N GLY A 196 7.18 -2.94 17.65
CA GLY A 196 7.29 -4.31 17.16
C GLY A 196 8.16 -4.43 15.89
N PRO A 197 7.86 -3.68 14.82
CA PRO A 197 8.71 -3.61 13.63
C PRO A 197 10.15 -3.19 13.95
N TRP A 198 10.35 -2.19 14.83
CA TRP A 198 11.70 -1.76 15.24
C TRP A 198 12.48 -2.85 15.97
N ALA A 199 11.82 -3.67 16.80
CA ALA A 199 12.45 -4.79 17.48
C ALA A 199 12.86 -5.90 16.49
N LEU A 200 12.01 -6.23 15.51
CA LEU A 200 12.35 -7.20 14.47
C LEU A 200 13.53 -6.72 13.61
N PHE A 201 13.50 -5.45 13.21
CA PHE A 201 14.59 -4.83 12.47
C PHE A 201 15.90 -4.82 13.27
N GLY A 202 15.88 -4.33 14.51
CA GLY A 202 17.05 -4.33 15.39
C GLY A 202 17.60 -5.72 15.64
N GLY A 203 16.72 -6.72 15.80
CA GLY A 203 17.09 -8.13 15.87
C GLY A 203 17.82 -8.62 14.63
N SER A 204 17.35 -8.27 13.43
CA SER A 204 18.01 -8.66 12.16
C SER A 204 19.41 -8.06 12.00
N VAL A 205 19.58 -6.79 12.38
CA VAL A 205 20.90 -6.12 12.36
C VAL A 205 21.82 -6.77 13.40
N LEU A 206 21.32 -7.04 14.61
CA LEU A 206 22.09 -7.69 15.67
C LEU A 206 22.53 -9.11 15.27
N ILE A 207 21.64 -9.91 14.69
CA ILE A 207 21.98 -11.26 14.20
C ILE A 207 23.07 -11.18 13.15
N SER A 208 22.97 -10.23 12.21
CA SER A 208 24.00 -10.02 11.18
C SER A 208 25.36 -9.64 11.80
N LEU A 209 25.39 -8.78 12.82
CA LEU A 209 26.60 -8.46 13.57
C LEU A 209 27.17 -9.67 14.34
N VAL A 210 26.32 -10.47 14.98
CA VAL A 210 26.75 -11.70 15.67
C VAL A 210 27.35 -12.71 14.69
N LEU A 211 26.72 -12.90 13.53
CA LEU A 211 27.26 -13.75 12.46
C LEU A 211 28.62 -13.25 11.97
N SER A 212 28.81 -11.93 11.91
CA SER A 212 30.10 -11.32 11.59
C SER A 212 31.17 -11.69 12.61
N LEU A 213 30.85 -11.62 13.91
CA LEU A 213 31.78 -12.00 14.99
C LEU A 213 32.10 -13.50 14.96
N ILE A 214 31.11 -14.35 14.67
CA ILE A 214 31.30 -15.80 14.53
C ILE A 214 32.23 -16.11 13.36
N MET A 215 32.03 -15.46 12.20
CA MET A 215 32.89 -15.65 11.03
C MET A 215 34.33 -15.21 11.34
N ALA A 216 34.51 -14.04 11.96
CA ALA A 216 35.82 -13.57 12.38
C ALA A 216 36.49 -14.54 13.37
N GLY A 217 35.76 -15.01 14.40
CA GLY A 217 36.30 -15.91 15.42
C GLY A 217 36.61 -17.32 14.94
N THR A 218 36.00 -17.77 13.84
CA THR A 218 36.23 -19.09 13.23
C THR A 218 37.20 -19.05 12.05
N ASN A 219 37.88 -17.92 11.83
CA ASN A 219 38.72 -17.68 10.65
C ASN A 219 37.99 -18.01 9.34
N ASN A 220 36.74 -17.57 9.22
CA ASN A 220 35.89 -17.77 8.05
C ASN A 220 35.70 -19.26 7.69
N SER A 221 35.41 -20.09 8.69
CA SER A 221 35.14 -21.52 8.46
C SER A 221 33.97 -21.75 7.50
N LEU A 222 34.00 -22.86 6.75
CA LEU A 222 32.90 -23.27 5.86
C LEU A 222 31.55 -23.33 6.59
N LEU A 223 31.54 -23.80 7.84
CA LEU A 223 30.34 -23.88 8.66
C LEU A 223 29.71 -22.50 8.86
N SER A 224 30.52 -21.48 9.14
CA SER A 224 30.03 -20.11 9.33
C SER A 224 29.47 -19.51 8.05
N PHE A 225 30.07 -19.80 6.88
CA PHE A 225 29.49 -19.44 5.58
C PHE A 225 28.15 -20.13 5.32
N VAL A 226 28.02 -21.42 5.65
CA VAL A 226 26.76 -22.16 5.50
C VAL A 226 25.66 -21.55 6.39
N ILE A 227 25.99 -21.23 7.65
CA ILE A 227 25.05 -20.58 8.58
C ILE A 227 24.63 -19.21 8.03
N PHE A 228 25.58 -18.39 7.56
CA PHE A 228 25.27 -17.11 6.95
C PHE A 228 24.40 -17.27 5.70
N GLY A 229 24.70 -18.22 4.81
CA GLY A 229 23.91 -18.51 3.62
C GLY A 229 22.47 -18.90 3.94
N LEU A 230 22.25 -19.73 4.97
CA LEU A 230 20.90 -20.09 5.44
C LEU A 230 20.15 -18.90 6.04
N MET A 231 20.84 -18.00 6.74
CA MET A 231 20.25 -16.81 7.36
C MET A 231 20.12 -15.61 6.40
N SER A 232 20.80 -15.64 5.24
CA SER A 232 20.84 -14.53 4.30
C SER A 232 19.45 -14.14 3.79
N VAL A 233 18.64 -15.11 3.38
CA VAL A 233 17.28 -14.88 2.89
C VAL A 233 16.38 -14.25 3.95
N PRO A 234 16.21 -14.82 5.16
CA PRO A 234 15.35 -14.21 6.17
C PRO A 234 15.86 -12.83 6.63
N LEU A 235 17.17 -12.65 6.78
CA LEU A 235 17.75 -11.34 7.14
C LEU A 235 17.51 -10.30 6.06
N TRP A 236 17.66 -10.66 4.79
CA TRP A 236 17.35 -9.79 3.66
C TRP A 236 15.87 -9.42 3.62
N LEU A 237 14.96 -10.40 3.73
CA LEU A 237 13.51 -10.17 3.74
C LEU A 237 13.09 -9.21 4.87
N VAL A 238 13.62 -9.40 6.07
CA VAL A 238 13.34 -8.51 7.22
C VAL A 238 13.97 -7.13 7.00
N GLY A 239 15.23 -7.10 6.59
CA GLY A 239 16.01 -5.87 6.41
C GLY A 239 15.41 -4.93 5.36
N PHE A 240 14.94 -5.47 4.22
CA PHE A 240 14.40 -4.60 3.18
C PHE A 240 13.00 -4.05 3.51
N SER A 241 12.19 -4.85 4.19
CA SER A 241 10.74 -4.63 4.27
C SER A 241 10.31 -3.98 5.59
N VAL A 242 10.78 -4.50 6.73
CA VAL A 242 10.27 -4.13 8.06
C VAL A 242 10.48 -2.66 8.42
N PRO A 243 11.60 -2.00 8.04
CA PRO A 243 11.75 -0.56 8.26
C PRO A 243 10.67 0.28 7.59
N VAL A 244 10.23 -0.10 6.38
CA VAL A 244 9.13 0.61 5.70
C VAL A 244 7.87 0.56 6.55
N LEU A 245 7.53 -0.62 7.06
CA LEU A 245 6.42 -0.76 7.99
C LEU A 245 6.60 0.08 9.24
N ALA A 246 7.80 0.11 9.82
CA ALA A 246 8.10 0.86 11.03
C ALA A 246 7.88 2.38 10.84
N TRP A 247 8.37 2.94 9.74
CA TRP A 247 8.21 4.36 9.40
C TRP A 247 6.76 4.71 9.04
N TRP A 248 6.10 3.86 8.27
CA TRP A 248 4.70 4.08 7.89
C TRP A 248 3.78 4.06 9.11
N SER A 249 4.03 3.10 9.99
CA SER A 249 3.35 2.91 11.27
C SER A 249 3.58 4.05 12.26
N LEU A 250 4.74 4.72 12.19
CA LEU A 250 5.03 5.94 12.94
C LEU A 250 4.27 7.14 12.37
N ALA A 251 4.32 7.34 11.06
CA ALA A 251 3.65 8.45 10.38
C ALA A 251 2.12 8.38 10.55
N GLY A 252 1.51 7.22 10.25
CA GLY A 252 0.06 7.03 10.36
C GLY A 252 -0.48 7.33 11.76
N ARG A 253 0.22 6.86 12.82
CA ARG A 253 -0.18 7.14 14.21
C ARG A 253 -0.07 8.61 14.60
N ARG A 254 0.97 9.31 14.12
CA ARG A 254 1.20 10.71 14.46
C ARG A 254 0.25 11.62 13.71
N LEU A 255 -0.07 11.31 12.45
CA LEU A 255 -0.99 12.08 11.61
C LEU A 255 -2.46 11.86 11.98
N LYS A 256 -2.82 10.71 12.57
CA LYS A 256 -4.19 10.34 12.97
C LYS A 256 -5.20 10.42 11.81
N LEU A 257 -4.74 10.14 10.59
CA LEU A 257 -5.59 10.11 9.40
C LEU A 257 -6.27 8.74 9.29
N HIS A 258 -7.56 8.76 8.97
CA HIS A 258 -8.32 7.55 8.65
C HIS A 258 -8.09 7.23 7.17
N ILE A 259 -7.31 6.20 6.90
CA ILE A 259 -6.92 5.80 5.54
C ILE A 259 -7.44 4.40 5.29
N LYS A 260 -8.07 4.19 4.13
CA LYS A 260 -8.51 2.86 3.74
C LYS A 260 -7.31 2.02 3.35
N ARG A 261 -7.33 0.74 3.69
CA ARG A 261 -6.24 -0.18 3.37
C ARG A 261 -5.92 -0.21 1.88
N VAL A 262 -6.94 -0.29 1.02
CA VAL A 262 -6.76 -0.35 -0.45
C VAL A 262 -6.11 0.93 -0.98
N GLU A 263 -6.46 2.10 -0.45
CA GLU A 263 -5.83 3.37 -0.83
C GLU A 263 -4.35 3.40 -0.42
N ALA A 264 -4.07 3.01 0.82
CA ALA A 264 -2.71 2.89 1.32
C ALA A 264 -1.85 1.90 0.50
N GLU A 265 -2.41 0.76 0.12
CA GLU A 265 -1.77 -0.21 -0.78
C GLU A 265 -1.47 0.40 -2.15
N ALA A 266 -2.45 1.11 -2.73
CA ALA A 266 -2.30 1.75 -4.02
C ALA A 266 -1.20 2.83 -4.02
N TRP A 267 -1.10 3.65 -2.96
CA TRP A 267 -0.05 4.67 -2.85
C TRP A 267 1.34 4.04 -2.76
N LEU A 268 1.49 2.96 -2.00
CA LEU A 268 2.75 2.21 -1.90
C LEU A 268 3.13 1.58 -3.25
N ILE A 269 2.16 0.96 -3.94
CA ILE A 269 2.37 0.37 -5.28
C ILE A 269 2.73 1.44 -6.30
N ALA A 270 2.09 2.61 -6.29
CA ALA A 270 2.45 3.70 -7.17
C ALA A 270 3.88 4.20 -6.93
N GLY A 271 4.34 4.20 -5.68
CA GLY A 271 5.75 4.39 -5.33
C GLY A 271 6.67 3.40 -6.02
N MET A 272 6.36 2.10 -5.93
CA MET A 272 7.14 1.05 -6.61
C MET A 272 7.11 1.22 -8.14
N MET A 273 5.95 1.55 -8.71
CA MET A 273 5.79 1.78 -10.15
C MET A 273 6.59 3.00 -10.62
N SER A 274 6.71 4.05 -9.80
CA SER A 274 7.53 5.22 -10.13
C SER A 274 9.03 4.92 -10.22
N ALA A 275 9.49 3.79 -9.66
CA ALA A 275 10.87 3.33 -9.83
C ALA A 275 11.17 2.86 -11.25
N PHE A 276 10.17 2.45 -12.05
CA PHE A 276 10.38 1.97 -13.42
C PHE A 276 10.94 3.03 -14.37
N PRO A 277 10.26 4.17 -14.60
CA PRO A 277 10.81 5.22 -15.46
C PRO A 277 12.13 5.75 -14.90
N ALA A 278 12.25 5.87 -13.58
CA ALA A 278 13.48 6.34 -12.96
C ALA A 278 14.67 5.41 -13.21
N PHE A 279 14.49 4.11 -12.99
CA PHE A 279 15.54 3.11 -13.20
C PHE A 279 16.00 3.04 -14.65
N LEU A 280 15.06 3.06 -15.60
CA LEU A 280 15.36 3.06 -17.04
C LEU A 280 16.16 4.31 -17.44
N LEU A 281 15.70 5.50 -17.05
CA LEU A 281 16.38 6.75 -17.39
C LEU A 281 17.73 6.87 -16.67
N ASN A 282 17.84 6.43 -15.43
CA ASN A 282 19.11 6.42 -14.68
C ASN A 282 20.13 5.47 -15.31
N SER A 283 19.67 4.35 -15.87
CA SER A 283 20.55 3.32 -16.43
C SER A 283 20.92 3.56 -17.90
N LEU A 284 20.03 4.17 -18.69
CA LEU A 284 20.18 4.30 -20.14
C LEU A 284 20.41 5.74 -20.60
N LEU A 285 19.78 6.73 -19.95
CA LEU A 285 19.86 8.12 -20.39
C LEU A 285 20.97 8.88 -19.67
N LEU A 286 21.06 8.78 -18.34
CA LEU A 286 22.03 9.55 -17.56
C LEU A 286 23.50 9.32 -17.98
N PRO A 287 23.98 8.08 -18.20
CA PRO A 287 25.37 7.88 -18.60
C PRO A 287 25.71 8.57 -19.93
N GLU A 288 24.76 8.61 -20.86
CA GLU A 288 24.93 9.25 -22.18
C GLU A 288 24.92 10.79 -22.11
N LEU A 289 24.35 11.37 -21.06
CA LEU A 289 24.32 12.82 -20.85
C LEU A 289 25.62 13.36 -20.21
N ILE A 290 26.48 12.48 -19.69
CA ILE A 290 27.72 12.88 -19.02
C ILE A 290 28.85 12.99 -20.06
N PRO A 291 29.64 14.09 -20.05
CA PRO A 291 30.69 14.29 -21.02
C PRO A 291 31.74 13.15 -21.02
N PRO A 292 32.16 12.65 -22.19
CA PRO A 292 33.22 11.67 -22.28
C PRO A 292 34.55 12.29 -21.81
N GLY A 293 35.27 11.58 -20.93
CA GLY A 293 36.58 12.01 -20.42
C GLY A 293 36.58 12.53 -18.98
N TRP A 294 35.43 12.58 -18.31
CA TRP A 294 35.39 12.76 -16.85
C TRP A 294 36.01 11.54 -16.15
N ASP A 295 36.69 11.77 -15.03
CA ASP A 295 37.18 10.69 -14.18
C ASP A 295 36.02 9.92 -13.55
N SER A 296 36.30 8.70 -13.05
CA SER A 296 35.27 7.81 -12.52
C SER A 296 34.50 8.42 -11.34
N PHE A 297 35.16 9.19 -10.47
CA PHE A 297 34.48 9.82 -9.34
C PHE A 297 33.55 10.93 -9.80
N SER A 298 34.01 11.80 -10.71
CA SER A 298 33.17 12.85 -11.29
C SER A 298 31.97 12.27 -12.04
N HIS A 299 32.16 11.16 -12.74
CA HIS A 299 31.10 10.43 -13.43
C HIS A 299 30.06 9.84 -12.43
N ASP A 300 30.52 9.18 -11.37
CA ASP A 300 29.65 8.61 -10.34
C ASP A 300 28.90 9.70 -9.55
N LEU A 301 29.56 10.83 -9.25
CA LEU A 301 28.94 11.97 -8.60
C LEU A 301 27.85 12.59 -9.49
N ALA A 302 28.11 12.74 -10.79
CA ALA A 302 27.13 13.28 -11.73
C ALA A 302 25.92 12.36 -11.92
N THR A 303 26.14 11.05 -12.07
CA THR A 303 25.06 10.07 -12.21
C THR A 303 24.24 9.95 -10.92
N VAL A 304 24.90 9.64 -9.80
CA VAL A 304 24.23 9.23 -8.56
C VAL A 304 23.79 10.43 -7.72
N ALA A 305 24.57 11.51 -7.66
CA ALA A 305 24.28 12.63 -6.78
C ALA A 305 23.60 13.82 -7.45
N ILE A 306 23.55 13.87 -8.79
CA ILE A 306 22.90 14.98 -9.51
C ILE A 306 21.77 14.44 -10.40
N GLY A 307 22.09 13.55 -11.33
CA GLY A 307 21.14 13.05 -12.32
C GLY A 307 20.00 12.24 -11.70
N ALA A 308 20.34 11.21 -10.93
CA ALA A 308 19.37 10.30 -10.34
C ALA A 308 18.35 11.02 -9.44
N PRO A 309 18.73 11.92 -8.51
CA PRO A 309 17.77 12.70 -7.72
C PRO A 309 16.75 13.47 -8.55
N VAL A 310 17.16 14.09 -9.65
CA VAL A 310 16.23 14.85 -10.51
C VAL A 310 15.19 13.92 -11.13
N ILE A 311 15.64 12.84 -11.75
CA ILE A 311 14.76 11.87 -12.42
C ILE A 311 13.83 11.17 -11.42
N GLU A 312 14.37 10.77 -10.28
CA GLU A 312 13.62 10.03 -9.28
C GLU A 312 12.56 10.88 -8.59
N GLU A 313 12.90 12.11 -8.18
CA GLU A 313 11.92 13.00 -7.54
C GLU A 313 10.82 13.44 -8.53
N LEU A 314 11.14 13.61 -9.81
CA LEU A 314 10.12 13.83 -10.85
C LEU A 314 9.21 12.60 -11.04
N SER A 315 9.79 11.40 -11.05
CA SER A 315 9.03 10.16 -11.20
C SER A 315 8.09 9.94 -10.02
N LYS A 316 8.55 10.16 -8.78
CA LYS A 316 7.72 10.08 -7.57
C LYS A 316 6.63 11.16 -7.55
N ALA A 317 6.95 12.40 -7.96
CA ALA A 317 5.96 13.47 -8.07
C ALA A 317 4.85 13.12 -9.08
N SER A 318 5.20 12.49 -10.21
CA SER A 318 4.22 12.02 -11.19
C SER A 318 3.28 10.96 -10.61
N ALA A 319 3.80 10.04 -9.77
CA ALA A 319 2.98 9.04 -9.10
C ALA A 319 2.01 9.64 -8.08
N ILE A 320 2.38 10.73 -7.39
CA ILE A 320 1.44 11.46 -6.51
C ILE A 320 0.26 12.01 -7.32
N LEU A 321 0.50 12.53 -8.52
CA LEU A 321 -0.54 13.16 -9.35
C LEU A 321 -1.60 12.15 -9.83
N ILE A 322 -1.28 10.85 -9.88
CA ILE A 322 -2.26 9.78 -10.14
C ILE A 322 -3.38 9.80 -9.09
N PHE A 323 -3.12 10.26 -7.86
CA PHE A 323 -4.10 10.34 -6.77
C PHE A 323 -4.63 11.75 -6.54
N SER A 324 -4.64 12.60 -7.57
CA SER A 324 -5.13 13.99 -7.48
C SER A 324 -6.51 14.14 -6.83
N THR A 325 -7.42 13.19 -7.06
CA THR A 325 -8.78 13.17 -6.48
C THR A 325 -8.78 12.88 -4.97
N SER A 326 -7.75 12.20 -4.48
CA SER A 326 -7.53 11.92 -3.06
C SER A 326 -6.74 13.04 -2.37
N LEU A 327 -6.18 14.03 -3.09
CA LEU A 327 -5.35 15.11 -2.53
C LEU A 327 -6.18 16.22 -1.87
N LYS A 328 -6.92 15.85 -0.83
CA LYS A 328 -7.76 16.75 -0.02
C LYS A 328 -6.93 17.36 1.13
N GLY A 329 -6.15 18.40 0.83
CA GLY A 329 -5.39 19.18 1.84
C GLY A 329 -3.94 18.72 2.07
N ARG A 330 -3.21 19.48 2.89
CA ARG A 330 -1.74 19.33 3.05
C ARG A 330 -1.38 18.04 3.76
N SER A 331 -2.08 17.70 4.84
CA SER A 331 -1.77 16.49 5.63
C SER A 331 -2.08 15.21 4.88
N ASN A 332 -3.15 15.21 4.07
CA ASN A 332 -3.45 14.08 3.20
C ASN A 332 -2.43 13.95 2.07
N GLY A 333 -2.07 15.07 1.42
CA GLY A 333 -0.99 15.09 0.43
C GLY A 333 0.36 14.67 0.98
N PHE A 334 0.68 15.05 2.23
CA PHE A 334 1.87 14.59 2.94
C PHE A 334 1.86 13.07 3.07
N MET A 335 0.75 12.47 3.50
CA MET A 335 0.67 11.02 3.71
C MET A 335 0.71 10.22 2.40
N ILE A 336 0.06 10.71 1.34
CA ILE A 336 0.16 10.13 -0.01
C ILE A 336 1.62 10.18 -0.47
N GLY A 337 2.26 11.36 -0.41
CA GLY A 337 3.66 11.51 -0.78
C GLY A 337 4.60 10.65 0.08
N PHE A 338 4.37 10.57 1.39
CA PHE A 338 5.14 9.72 2.30
C PHE A 338 5.05 8.25 1.89
N SER A 339 3.84 7.77 1.55
CA SER A 339 3.60 6.38 1.15
C SER A 339 4.19 6.07 -0.23
N VAL A 340 4.10 7.00 -1.19
CA VAL A 340 4.77 6.88 -2.51
C VAL A 340 6.30 6.82 -2.34
N GLY A 341 6.87 7.70 -1.52
CA GLY A 341 8.31 7.70 -1.24
C GLY A 341 8.77 6.42 -0.54
N LEU A 342 7.98 5.88 0.40
CA LEU A 342 8.24 4.58 1.00
C LEU A 342 8.21 3.45 -0.03
N GLY A 343 7.24 3.45 -0.96
CA GLY A 343 7.14 2.43 -2.01
C GLY A 343 8.34 2.44 -2.97
N PHE A 344 8.78 3.63 -3.39
CA PHE A 344 10.02 3.76 -4.17
C PHE A 344 11.23 3.25 -3.40
N GLY A 345 11.39 3.74 -2.15
CA GLY A 345 12.48 3.35 -1.27
C GLY A 345 12.50 1.85 -0.99
N LEU A 346 11.36 1.17 -1.08
CA LEU A 346 11.25 -0.28 -0.88
C LEU A 346 11.92 -1.06 -2.01
N ILE A 347 11.68 -0.68 -3.27
CA ILE A 347 12.34 -1.28 -4.45
C ILE A 347 13.85 -1.06 -4.39
N GLU A 348 14.27 0.17 -4.08
CA GLU A 348 15.68 0.50 -3.97
C GLU A 348 16.35 -0.26 -2.81
N ASN A 349 15.69 -0.31 -1.64
CA ASN A 349 16.22 -1.01 -0.48
C ASN A 349 16.36 -2.52 -0.72
N LEU A 350 15.43 -3.12 -1.47
CA LEU A 350 15.53 -4.51 -1.89
C LEU A 350 16.82 -4.74 -2.70
N GLN A 351 17.13 -3.87 -3.66
CA GLN A 351 18.35 -3.93 -4.48
C GLN A 351 19.62 -3.81 -3.64
N TYR A 352 19.75 -2.76 -2.83
CA TYR A 352 20.97 -2.49 -2.07
C TYR A 352 21.26 -3.57 -1.03
N ILE A 353 20.25 -4.03 -0.29
CA ILE A 353 20.45 -5.09 0.70
C ILE A 353 20.72 -6.43 0.01
N ALA A 354 20.12 -6.70 -1.15
CA ALA A 354 20.46 -7.89 -1.94
C ALA A 354 21.94 -7.89 -2.37
N VAL A 355 22.47 -6.76 -2.81
CA VAL A 355 23.90 -6.62 -3.14
C VAL A 355 24.77 -6.79 -1.90
N ALA A 356 24.35 -6.25 -0.75
CA ALA A 356 25.09 -6.36 0.50
C ALA A 356 25.25 -7.82 1.01
N LEU A 357 24.37 -8.74 0.60
CA LEU A 357 24.53 -10.16 0.92
C LEU A 357 25.86 -10.74 0.39
N PHE A 358 26.34 -10.26 -0.76
CA PHE A 358 27.58 -10.71 -1.37
C PHE A 358 28.84 -10.15 -0.68
N GLY A 359 28.68 -9.06 0.09
CA GLY A 359 29.73 -8.48 0.94
C GLY A 359 29.90 -9.18 2.29
N GLY A 360 29.00 -10.10 2.64
CA GLY A 360 29.01 -10.82 3.90
C GLY A 360 28.22 -10.13 5.02
N PRO A 361 28.29 -10.66 6.25
CA PRO A 361 27.37 -10.26 7.32
C PRO A 361 27.59 -8.84 7.86
N VAL A 362 28.81 -8.28 7.75
CA VAL A 362 29.09 -6.88 8.14
C VAL A 362 28.46 -5.91 7.16
N ASP A 363 28.64 -6.14 5.87
CA ASP A 363 28.06 -5.32 4.80
C ASP A 363 26.53 -5.41 4.82
N LEU A 364 25.99 -6.61 5.08
CA LEU A 364 24.56 -6.80 5.30
C LEU A 364 24.06 -5.98 6.51
N ALA A 365 24.73 -6.07 7.66
CA ALA A 365 24.32 -5.37 8.88
C ALA A 365 24.36 -3.84 8.69
N THR A 366 25.46 -3.33 8.16
CA THR A 366 25.69 -1.89 7.98
C THR A 366 24.76 -1.31 6.92
N THR A 367 24.63 -1.95 5.76
CA THR A 367 23.70 -1.51 4.69
C THR A 367 22.26 -1.55 5.18
N THR A 368 21.85 -2.64 5.84
CA THR A 368 20.49 -2.76 6.40
C THR A 368 20.20 -1.67 7.42
N LEU A 369 21.16 -1.35 8.30
CA LEU A 369 21.03 -0.29 9.30
C LEU A 369 20.89 1.09 8.66
N VAL A 370 21.84 1.45 7.80
CA VAL A 370 21.90 2.78 7.16
C VAL A 370 20.67 3.02 6.27
N ARG A 371 20.25 2.01 5.51
CA ARG A 371 19.07 2.15 4.66
C ARG A 371 17.77 2.13 5.45
N GLY A 372 17.64 1.20 6.40
CA GLY A 372 16.46 1.06 7.24
C GLY A 372 16.13 2.32 8.06
N VAL A 373 17.15 2.93 8.65
CA VAL A 373 16.99 4.08 9.55
C VAL A 373 17.18 5.43 8.82
N GLY A 374 17.94 5.44 7.72
CA GLY A 374 18.34 6.66 7.02
C GLY A 374 17.64 6.86 5.68
N SER A 375 17.96 6.04 4.68
CA SER A 375 17.51 6.31 3.31
C SER A 375 16.00 6.13 3.11
N ILE A 376 15.38 5.11 3.72
CA ILE A 376 13.92 4.90 3.63
C ILE A 376 13.11 6.12 4.10
N PRO A 377 13.33 6.67 5.32
CA PRO A 377 12.64 7.88 5.72
C PRO A 377 13.06 9.10 4.89
N ALA A 378 14.28 9.13 4.32
CA ALA A 378 14.67 10.20 3.41
C ALA A 378 13.80 10.23 2.14
N HIS A 379 13.62 9.09 1.46
CA HIS A 379 12.73 9.00 0.30
C HIS A 379 11.29 9.38 0.67
N ALA A 380 10.80 8.87 1.81
CA ALA A 380 9.46 9.18 2.30
C ALA A 380 9.32 10.69 2.58
N LEU A 381 10.29 11.30 3.25
CA LEU A 381 10.31 12.72 3.61
C LEU A 381 10.29 13.63 2.38
N TRP A 382 11.23 13.45 1.44
CA TRP A 382 11.36 14.33 0.28
C TRP A 382 10.10 14.27 -0.59
N THR A 383 9.58 13.07 -0.81
CA THR A 383 8.34 12.85 -1.54
C THR A 383 7.13 13.42 -0.78
N ALA A 384 7.09 13.31 0.55
CA ALA A 384 6.02 13.88 1.37
C ALA A 384 5.99 15.40 1.36
N ILE A 385 7.15 16.08 1.31
CA ILE A 385 7.22 17.54 1.18
C ILE A 385 6.61 17.98 -0.15
N VAL A 386 6.89 17.27 -1.24
CA VAL A 386 6.27 17.51 -2.55
C VAL A 386 4.76 17.22 -2.49
N GLY A 387 4.38 16.07 -1.95
CA GLY A 387 2.98 15.67 -1.79
C GLY A 387 2.16 16.65 -0.96
N SER A 388 2.73 17.21 0.12
CA SER A 388 2.09 18.22 0.96
C SER A 388 1.81 19.53 0.20
N ALA A 389 2.72 19.95 -0.67
CA ALA A 389 2.57 21.14 -1.49
C ALA A 389 1.53 20.94 -2.60
N ILE A 390 1.54 19.76 -3.24
CA ILE A 390 0.53 19.37 -4.23
C ILE A 390 -0.85 19.29 -3.56
N GLY A 391 -0.96 18.62 -2.41
CA GLY A 391 -2.20 18.51 -1.64
C GLY A 391 -2.74 19.83 -1.13
N GLY A 392 -1.87 20.75 -0.69
CA GLY A 392 -2.27 22.11 -0.34
C GLY A 392 -2.75 22.93 -1.54
N TYR A 393 -2.16 22.71 -2.73
CA TYR A 393 -2.63 23.35 -3.96
C TYR A 393 -4.03 22.87 -4.36
N PHE A 394 -4.28 21.56 -4.32
CA PHE A 394 -5.58 20.98 -4.64
C PHE A 394 -6.65 21.23 -3.58
N GLY A 395 -6.28 21.28 -2.29
CA GLY A 395 -7.21 21.54 -1.18
C GLY A 395 -7.61 23.00 -1.00
N SER A 396 -6.76 23.97 -1.40
CA SER A 396 -7.01 25.41 -1.16
C SER A 396 -7.74 26.14 -2.28
N LYS A 397 -8.08 25.45 -3.36
CA LYS A 397 -9.02 25.94 -4.36
C LYS A 397 -10.24 25.04 -4.22
N GLU A 398 -11.45 25.60 -4.20
CA GLU A 398 -12.53 24.94 -4.96
C GLU A 398 -11.91 24.69 -6.33
N MET A 399 -11.45 23.45 -6.55
CA MET A 399 -10.68 23.10 -7.71
C MET A 399 -11.52 23.53 -8.91
N ASP A 400 -11.09 24.59 -9.61
CA ASP A 400 -11.84 25.14 -10.74
C ASP A 400 -12.27 23.94 -11.58
N THR A 401 -13.59 23.77 -11.75
CA THR A 401 -14.18 22.54 -12.31
C THR A 401 -13.49 22.12 -13.61
N ARG A 402 -12.91 23.08 -14.35
CA ARG A 402 -12.05 22.85 -15.52
C ARG A 402 -10.74 22.11 -15.22
N THR A 403 -10.04 22.43 -14.15
CA THR A 403 -8.77 21.79 -13.76
C THR A 403 -9.03 20.38 -13.22
N SER A 404 -10.07 20.23 -12.39
CA SER A 404 -10.54 18.92 -11.92
C SER A 404 -10.89 18.01 -13.09
N ARG A 405 -11.69 18.52 -14.04
CA ARG A 405 -12.03 17.80 -15.28
C ARG A 405 -10.81 17.46 -16.10
N LYS A 406 -9.90 18.39 -16.38
CA LYS A 406 -8.68 18.09 -17.15
C LYS A 406 -7.84 16.98 -16.54
N ILE A 407 -7.75 16.92 -15.21
CA ILE A 407 -6.98 15.89 -14.53
C ILE A 407 -7.74 14.56 -14.53
N ALA A 408 -9.05 14.58 -14.27
CA ALA A 408 -9.91 13.42 -14.39
C ALA A 408 -9.91 12.85 -15.82
N ASP A 409 -9.95 13.70 -16.84
CA ASP A 409 -9.87 13.33 -18.26
C ASP A 409 -8.55 12.61 -18.57
N VAL A 410 -7.43 13.09 -18.03
CA VAL A 410 -6.11 12.42 -18.18
C VAL A 410 -6.11 11.06 -17.49
N GLN A 411 -6.68 10.96 -16.28
CA GLN A 411 -6.79 9.68 -15.56
C GLN A 411 -7.68 8.69 -16.31
N ILE A 412 -8.86 9.12 -16.74
CA ILE A 412 -9.82 8.33 -17.53
C ILE A 412 -9.15 7.86 -18.82
N HIS A 413 -8.47 8.76 -19.55
CA HIS A 413 -7.75 8.39 -20.77
C HIS A 413 -6.66 7.33 -20.52
N LEU A 414 -6.00 7.39 -19.36
CA LEU A 414 -5.01 6.37 -18.97
C LEU A 414 -5.68 5.02 -18.69
N ILE A 415 -6.80 5.03 -17.96
CA ILE A 415 -7.62 3.85 -17.64
C ILE A 415 -8.13 3.21 -18.94
N ASP A 416 -8.77 3.99 -19.81
CA ASP A 416 -9.29 3.53 -21.12
C ASP A 416 -8.21 2.90 -21.98
N LYS A 417 -7.01 3.47 -21.99
CA LYS A 417 -5.89 2.95 -22.76
C LYS A 417 -5.39 1.62 -22.21
N ILE A 418 -5.44 1.41 -20.89
CA ILE A 418 -5.04 0.15 -20.27
C ILE A 418 -6.14 -0.91 -20.42
N GLU A 419 -7.41 -0.52 -20.32
CA GLU A 419 -8.56 -1.39 -20.59
C GLU A 419 -8.60 -1.84 -22.05
N GLY A 420 -8.27 -0.96 -22.98
CA GLY A 420 -8.09 -1.30 -24.40
C GLY A 420 -6.98 -2.33 -24.67
N LEU A 421 -6.10 -2.59 -23.69
CA LEU A 421 -5.10 -3.67 -23.74
C LEU A 421 -5.60 -4.99 -23.12
N GLY A 422 -6.86 -5.04 -22.67
CA GLY A 422 -7.50 -6.24 -22.11
C GLY A 422 -7.44 -6.34 -20.58
N PHE A 423 -7.14 -5.25 -19.87
CA PHE A 423 -7.05 -5.22 -18.40
C PHE A 423 -8.15 -4.36 -17.80
N ASP A 424 -9.14 -4.98 -17.16
CA ASP A 424 -10.20 -4.32 -16.37
C ASP A 424 -9.58 -3.60 -15.16
N LEU A 425 -9.49 -2.26 -15.23
CA LEU A 425 -8.75 -1.44 -14.27
C LEU A 425 -9.69 -0.70 -13.31
N ASP A 426 -10.89 -0.33 -13.77
CA ASP A 426 -11.92 0.27 -12.90
C ASP A 426 -12.72 -0.79 -12.10
N GLY A 427 -12.58 -2.07 -12.44
CA GLY A 427 -13.13 -3.21 -11.72
C GLY A 427 -14.62 -3.44 -11.98
N ASP A 428 -15.15 -2.89 -13.07
CA ASP A 428 -16.55 -3.07 -13.46
C ASP A 428 -16.81 -4.39 -14.23
N GLY A 429 -15.73 -5.09 -14.62
CA GLY A 429 -15.79 -6.36 -15.34
C GLY A 429 -15.97 -6.23 -16.86
N LEU A 430 -15.86 -5.01 -17.40
CA LEU A 430 -15.95 -4.68 -18.82
C LEU A 430 -14.58 -4.19 -19.34
N LEU A 431 -14.42 -4.17 -20.66
CA LEU A 431 -13.19 -3.69 -21.34
C LEU A 431 -13.49 -2.48 -22.24
N GLU A 432 -14.59 -1.79 -21.95
CA GLU A 432 -15.19 -0.81 -22.86
C GLU A 432 -14.87 0.65 -22.48
N GLY A 433 -13.86 0.86 -21.62
CA GLY A 433 -13.47 2.16 -21.08
C GLY A 433 -14.34 2.61 -19.91
N TYR A 434 -13.89 3.64 -19.20
CA TYR A 434 -14.62 4.24 -18.10
C TYR A 434 -15.93 4.87 -18.58
N ARG A 435 -17.07 4.25 -18.22
CA ARG A 435 -18.43 4.70 -18.62
C ARG A 435 -19.21 5.44 -17.55
N GLY A 436 -18.60 5.66 -16.38
CA GLY A 436 -19.25 6.40 -15.30
C GLY A 436 -19.50 7.86 -15.67
N ASP A 437 -20.62 8.42 -15.20
CA ASP A 437 -20.81 9.87 -15.20
C ASP A 437 -19.70 10.50 -14.33
N VAL A 438 -18.93 11.45 -14.87
CA VAL A 438 -17.86 12.16 -14.13
C VAL A 438 -18.41 12.80 -12.84
N SER A 439 -19.70 13.15 -12.83
CA SER A 439 -20.40 13.62 -11.62
C SER A 439 -20.71 12.50 -10.61
N ALA A 440 -20.84 11.25 -11.06
CA ALA A 440 -20.94 10.08 -10.21
C ALA A 440 -19.62 9.75 -9.49
N ILE A 441 -18.44 10.12 -10.03
CA ILE A 441 -17.16 10.09 -9.29
C ILE A 441 -17.18 11.14 -8.17
N SER A 442 -17.64 12.36 -8.46
CA SER A 442 -17.75 13.42 -7.45
C SER A 442 -18.76 13.10 -6.34
N ASN A 443 -19.77 12.28 -6.67
CA ASN A 443 -20.79 11.78 -5.75
C ASN A 443 -20.53 10.34 -5.27
N TRP A 444 -19.42 9.72 -5.68
CA TRP A 444 -18.92 8.45 -5.14
C TRP A 444 -18.26 8.73 -3.80
N ASN A 445 -19.07 9.30 -2.91
CA ASN A 445 -18.75 9.36 -1.51
C ASN A 445 -18.89 7.92 -1.00
N SER A 446 -17.80 7.17 -1.15
CA SER A 446 -17.55 5.87 -0.52
C SER A 446 -17.36 6.01 1.00
N ASP A 447 -17.93 7.07 1.59
CA ASP A 447 -18.02 7.35 3.02
C ASP A 447 -19.10 6.43 3.62
N GLY A 448 -18.91 5.12 3.49
CA GLY A 448 -19.37 4.24 4.55
C GLY A 448 -18.58 4.64 5.78
N HIS A 449 -19.21 5.33 6.73
CA HIS A 449 -18.56 5.67 7.99
C HIS A 449 -18.32 4.38 8.79
N TRP A 450 -17.06 3.95 8.88
CA TRP A 450 -16.67 2.88 9.79
C TRP A 450 -16.31 3.50 11.15
N THR A 451 -17.11 3.24 12.17
CA THR A 451 -16.76 3.55 13.56
C THR A 451 -16.13 2.33 14.21
N ILE A 452 -14.83 2.41 14.48
CA ILE A 452 -14.12 1.44 15.33
C ILE A 452 -14.58 1.68 16.77
N LYS A 453 -15.10 0.65 17.45
CA LYS A 453 -15.47 0.74 18.88
C LYS A 453 -14.31 1.31 19.69
N GLY A 454 -14.49 2.51 20.26
CA GLY A 454 -13.54 3.16 21.16
C GLY A 454 -12.68 4.29 20.58
N THR A 455 -12.82 4.64 19.30
CA THR A 455 -12.19 5.86 18.75
C THR A 455 -13.21 6.99 18.65
N LYS A 456 -12.87 8.16 19.21
CA LYS A 456 -13.64 9.39 18.99
C LYS A 456 -13.47 9.78 17.52
N GLN A 457 -14.58 9.83 16.80
CA GLN A 457 -14.64 10.33 15.44
C GLN A 457 -14.48 11.86 15.50
N GLU A 458 -13.28 12.37 15.22
CA GLU A 458 -13.08 13.80 14.99
C GLU A 458 -13.41 14.08 13.52
N VAL A 459 -14.52 14.76 13.30
CA VAL A 459 -14.88 15.33 11.99
C VAL A 459 -13.86 16.43 11.71
N ILE A 460 -13.01 16.23 10.69
CA ILE A 460 -12.03 17.22 10.25
C ILE A 460 -12.79 18.37 9.60
N ASP A 461 -12.72 19.57 10.20
CA ASP A 461 -13.23 20.78 9.56
C ASP A 461 -12.24 21.18 8.44
N PRO A 462 -12.63 21.07 7.15
CA PRO A 462 -11.74 21.39 6.03
C PRO A 462 -11.27 22.85 6.01
N LYS A 463 -11.89 23.74 6.81
CA LYS A 463 -11.55 25.17 6.87
C LYS A 463 -10.35 25.50 7.75
N GLN A 464 -9.82 24.57 8.54
CA GLN A 464 -8.69 24.87 9.44
C GLN A 464 -7.31 24.82 8.77
N ASP A 465 -7.18 24.25 7.57
CA ASP A 465 -5.91 24.15 6.81
C ASP A 465 -5.66 25.39 5.92
N GLU A 466 -6.54 26.41 5.94
CA GLU A 466 -6.43 27.62 5.10
C GLU A 466 -5.33 28.60 5.54
N ASN A 467 -4.86 28.54 6.79
CA ASN A 467 -3.97 29.57 7.37
C ASN A 467 -2.49 29.18 7.52
N ASP A 468 -2.06 27.99 7.11
CA ASP A 468 -0.64 27.62 7.12
C ASP A 468 0.00 27.83 5.74
N GLY A 469 1.07 28.63 5.69
CA GLY A 469 1.66 29.20 4.48
C GLY A 469 1.77 28.24 3.29
N ARG A 470 1.22 28.66 2.15
CA ARG A 470 1.29 27.93 0.88
C ARG A 470 2.75 27.62 0.52
N ARG A 471 3.13 26.34 0.53
CA ARG A 471 4.41 25.89 -0.04
C ARG A 471 4.24 25.82 -1.55
N SER A 472 5.17 26.44 -2.29
CA SER A 472 5.20 26.32 -3.75
C SER A 472 5.61 24.90 -4.14
N ILE A 473 4.85 24.26 -5.04
CA ILE A 473 5.15 22.92 -5.55
C ILE A 473 6.58 22.87 -6.12
N MET A 474 6.96 23.88 -6.89
CA MET A 474 8.30 23.96 -7.50
C MET A 474 9.40 24.07 -6.44
N ILE A 475 9.20 24.89 -5.40
CA ILE A 475 10.19 25.03 -4.32
C ILE A 475 10.30 23.72 -3.54
N SER A 476 9.18 23.05 -3.26
CA SER A 476 9.18 21.73 -2.60
C SER A 476 9.90 20.67 -3.42
N LEU A 477 9.68 20.65 -4.74
CA LEU A 477 10.34 19.69 -5.65
C LEU A 477 11.85 19.94 -5.73
N VAL A 478 12.27 21.20 -5.87
CA VAL A 478 13.70 21.56 -5.87
C VAL A 478 14.34 21.22 -4.52
N ALA A 479 13.65 21.48 -3.40
CA ALA A 479 14.14 21.11 -2.08
C ALA A 479 14.29 19.59 -1.90
N ALA A 480 13.34 18.80 -2.42
CA ALA A 480 13.42 17.34 -2.44
C ALA A 480 14.63 16.85 -3.25
N MET A 481 14.82 17.38 -4.47
CA MET A 481 15.97 17.06 -5.32
C MET A 481 17.30 17.41 -4.64
N ILE A 482 17.40 18.59 -4.03
CA ILE A 482 18.62 19.02 -3.32
C ILE A 482 18.87 18.12 -2.09
N GLY A 483 17.84 17.85 -1.29
CA GLY A 483 17.97 17.00 -0.10
C GLY A 483 18.44 15.59 -0.45
N HIS A 484 17.90 15.02 -1.52
CA HIS A 484 18.32 13.73 -2.05
C HIS A 484 19.74 13.79 -2.64
N SER A 485 20.05 14.83 -3.42
CA SER A 485 21.40 15.05 -3.98
C SER A 485 22.46 15.13 -2.89
N ILE A 486 22.19 15.86 -1.80
CA ILE A 486 23.09 15.98 -0.64
C ILE A 486 23.31 14.61 0.00
N TRP A 487 22.26 13.79 0.15
CA TRP A 487 22.39 12.45 0.70
C TRP A 487 23.34 11.59 -0.14
N ASN A 488 23.16 11.58 -1.45
CA ASN A 488 23.98 10.80 -2.38
C ASN A 488 25.42 11.32 -2.46
N ALA A 489 25.59 12.64 -2.57
CA ALA A 489 26.89 13.29 -2.63
C ALA A 489 27.72 13.03 -1.37
N LEU A 490 27.13 13.19 -0.18
CA LEU A 490 27.84 12.97 1.08
C LEU A 490 28.19 11.49 1.27
N SER A 491 27.30 10.58 0.87
CA SER A 491 27.58 9.13 0.93
C SER A 491 28.81 8.77 0.08
N LEU A 492 28.85 9.20 -1.18
CA LEU A 492 29.96 8.93 -2.10
C LEU A 492 31.25 9.66 -1.68
N SER A 493 31.12 10.94 -1.35
CA SER A 493 32.27 11.80 -1.03
C SER A 493 32.92 11.45 0.30
N SER A 494 32.20 10.84 1.24
CA SER A 494 32.77 10.47 2.54
C SER A 494 33.96 9.51 2.41
N ILE A 495 33.88 8.58 1.46
CA ILE A 495 34.95 7.62 1.14
C ILE A 495 36.08 8.33 0.37
N ALA A 496 35.73 9.14 -0.63
CA ALA A 496 36.70 9.87 -1.44
C ALA A 496 37.51 10.92 -0.65
N ILE A 497 36.87 11.61 0.30
CA ILE A 497 37.56 12.57 1.19
C ILE A 497 38.52 11.83 2.12
N SER A 498 38.12 10.66 2.63
CA SER A 498 38.99 9.85 3.49
C SER A 498 40.26 9.41 2.78
N SER A 499 40.14 9.00 1.51
CA SER A 499 41.30 8.63 0.69
C SER A 499 42.16 9.83 0.34
N PHE A 500 41.55 10.98 -0.01
CA PHE A 500 42.28 12.23 -0.29
C PHE A 500 43.09 12.71 0.91
N LEU A 501 42.52 12.62 2.12
CA LEU A 501 43.20 12.96 3.37
C LEU A 501 44.20 11.90 3.84
N SER A 502 44.37 10.79 3.10
CA SER A 502 45.24 9.67 3.45
C SER A 502 44.99 9.14 4.87
N LEU A 503 43.73 9.07 5.26
CA LEU A 503 43.33 8.53 6.56
C LEU A 503 43.61 7.02 6.61
N GLY A 504 44.14 6.53 7.73
CA GLY A 504 44.23 5.08 7.96
C GLY A 504 42.85 4.44 8.10
N ASP A 505 42.75 3.12 7.93
CA ASP A 505 41.47 2.39 7.86
C ASP A 505 40.50 2.71 9.01
N VAL A 506 41.01 2.75 10.24
CA VAL A 506 40.19 3.07 11.43
C VAL A 506 39.67 4.51 11.37
N ALA A 507 40.49 5.46 10.94
CA ALA A 507 40.10 6.86 10.83
C ALA A 507 39.08 7.07 9.70
N THR A 508 39.24 6.37 8.56
CA THR A 508 38.29 6.34 7.45
C THR A 508 36.93 5.82 7.91
N ILE A 509 36.90 4.68 8.60
CA ILE A 509 35.65 4.10 9.12
C ILE A 509 34.96 5.07 10.09
N MET A 510 35.71 5.66 11.03
CA MET A 510 35.16 6.62 11.98
C MET A 510 34.61 7.88 11.30
N PHE A 511 35.30 8.38 10.27
CA PHE A 511 34.84 9.53 9.49
C PHE A 511 33.55 9.22 8.72
N VAL A 512 33.51 8.12 7.97
CA VAL A 512 32.32 7.69 7.22
C VAL A 512 31.14 7.47 8.17
N LEU A 513 31.35 6.78 9.30
CA LEU A 513 30.32 6.59 10.32
C LEU A 513 29.81 7.92 10.90
N SER A 514 30.70 8.88 11.15
CA SER A 514 30.32 10.21 11.65
C SER A 514 29.43 10.95 10.64
N VAL A 515 29.80 10.93 9.35
CA VAL A 515 29.01 11.53 8.26
C VAL A 515 27.64 10.86 8.17
N VAL A 516 27.59 9.53 8.12
CA VAL A 516 26.35 8.75 8.05
C VAL A 516 25.45 9.01 9.26
N CYS A 517 25.99 8.98 10.49
CA CYS A 517 25.22 9.27 11.71
C CYS A 517 24.62 10.69 11.68
N THR A 518 25.38 11.67 11.18
CA THR A 518 24.91 13.05 11.04
C THR A 518 23.76 13.15 10.05
N MET A 519 23.92 12.52 8.87
CA MET A 519 22.89 12.50 7.84
C MET A 519 21.60 11.80 8.31
N VAL A 520 21.73 10.61 8.91
CA VAL A 520 20.62 9.84 9.46
C VAL A 520 19.89 10.66 10.52
N THR A 521 20.62 11.28 11.45
CA THR A 521 20.03 12.11 12.51
C THR A 521 19.29 13.31 11.91
N ALA A 522 19.87 13.99 10.92
CA ALA A 522 19.23 15.11 10.24
C ALA A 522 17.90 14.69 9.57
N VAL A 523 17.91 13.59 8.80
CA VAL A 523 16.70 13.06 8.15
C VAL A 523 15.63 12.69 9.18
N ILE A 524 15.99 12.01 10.27
CA ILE A 524 15.04 11.65 11.33
C ILE A 524 14.42 12.91 11.94
N VAL A 525 15.24 13.89 12.31
CA VAL A 525 14.78 15.13 12.95
C VAL A 525 13.84 15.90 12.02
N ILE A 526 14.21 16.05 10.74
CA ILE A 526 13.37 16.73 9.75
C ILE A 526 12.07 15.97 9.52
N THR A 527 12.13 14.63 9.40
CA THR A 527 10.95 13.77 9.24
C THR A 527 9.98 13.92 10.40
N LEU A 528 10.47 13.82 11.64
CA LEU A 528 9.64 13.97 12.83
C LEU A 528 9.06 15.38 12.95
N LYS A 529 9.81 16.41 12.57
CA LYS A 529 9.35 17.80 12.54
C LYS A 529 8.23 17.99 11.53
N GLU A 530 8.39 17.50 10.30
CA GLU A 530 7.36 17.61 9.25
C GLU A 530 6.11 16.83 9.62
N ILE A 531 6.24 15.59 10.13
CA ILE A 531 5.09 14.83 10.65
C ILE A 531 4.36 15.61 11.75
N LYS A 532 5.08 16.26 12.66
CA LYS A 532 4.48 17.10 13.71
C LYS A 532 3.74 18.31 13.13
N ASN A 533 4.32 18.98 12.15
CA ASN A 533 3.69 20.14 11.49
C ASN A 533 2.35 19.75 10.84
N HIS A 534 2.30 18.58 10.20
CA HIS A 534 1.07 18.08 9.56
C HIS A 534 0.09 17.40 10.53
N SER A 535 0.53 17.01 11.72
CA SER A 535 -0.30 16.50 12.82
C SER A 535 -1.08 17.62 13.54
N GLY A 536 -0.48 18.83 13.63
CA GLY A 536 -1.02 19.98 14.35
C GLY A 536 -2.15 20.75 13.67
N ALA A 537 -2.35 20.57 12.36
CA ALA A 537 -3.46 21.17 11.62
C ALA A 537 -4.85 20.67 12.06
N ASN A 538 -4.90 19.58 12.86
CA ASN A 538 -6.12 19.00 13.42
C ASN A 538 -6.39 19.35 14.89
N SER A 539 -5.57 20.19 15.56
CA SER A 539 -5.87 20.62 16.94
C SER A 539 -6.67 21.92 16.98
N GLY A 540 -7.81 21.94 16.29
CA GLY A 540 -8.85 22.93 16.56
C GLY A 540 -9.37 22.74 17.98
N LYS A 541 -9.37 23.81 18.78
CA LYS A 541 -10.03 23.86 20.09
C LYS A 541 -11.38 23.16 20.02
N VAL A 542 -11.56 22.15 20.88
CA VAL A 542 -12.89 21.67 21.26
C VAL A 542 -13.61 22.86 21.90
N ILE A 543 -14.38 23.60 21.11
CA ILE A 543 -15.35 24.54 21.64
C ILE A 543 -16.53 23.66 22.04
N SER A 544 -16.63 23.37 23.33
CA SER A 544 -17.85 22.81 23.90
C SER A 544 -19.00 23.79 23.63
N LYS A 545 -20.01 23.33 22.90
CA LYS A 545 -21.37 23.82 23.05
C LYS A 545 -22.28 22.66 23.38
#